data_AF-A0A1V2L4M2-F1
#
_entry.id   AF-A0A1V2L4M2-F1
#
_cell.length_a   1.000
_cell.length_b   1.000
_cell.length_c   1.000
_cell.angle_alpha   90.00
_cell.angle_beta   90.00
_cell.angle_gamma   90.00
#
_symmetry.space_group_name_H-M   'P 1'
#
loop_
_entity.id
_entity.type
_entity.pdbx_description
1 polymer ?
#
loop_
_entity_poly.entity_id
_entity_poly.type
_entity_poly.pdbx_seq_one_letter_code
_entity_poly.pdbx_strand_id
1 'polypeptide(L)'
;MVLMFLKRLVVYLMKVKLGERGLKAIVNEAKEDKETVIEDLLSLLSTNTLDNMTDDFEANFHNIEKTIFVPPLLVRDYTRGNPLAGKYYGTRTQTVILLDKNGELTYIERNLHTSDDLTEEPMTQRFDMKIPYEQ
;
A
#
# COMPACT_ATOMS: atom_id res chain seq x y z
N MET A 1 -33.39 -22.60 -20.66
CA MET A 1 -32.03 -22.01 -20.70
C MET A 1 -31.97 -20.95 -19.62
N VAL A 2 -31.44 -21.31 -18.43
CA VAL A 2 -31.44 -20.42 -17.26
C VAL A 2 -30.23 -19.50 -17.34
N LEU A 3 -30.55 -18.21 -17.42
CA LEU A 3 -29.68 -17.06 -17.32
C LEU A 3 -29.27 -16.87 -15.85
N MET A 4 -28.00 -17.09 -15.50
CA MET A 4 -27.39 -16.51 -14.29
C MET A 4 -25.85 -16.57 -14.38
N PHE A 5 -25.25 -15.84 -15.33
CA PHE A 5 -23.82 -15.56 -15.27
C PHE A 5 -23.62 -14.51 -14.16
N LEU A 6 -23.19 -15.04 -13.01
CA LEU A 6 -22.55 -14.39 -11.87
C LEU A 6 -22.24 -12.88 -12.10
N LYS A 7 -23.17 -12.02 -11.67
CA LYS A 7 -22.97 -10.57 -11.48
C LYS A 7 -21.94 -10.23 -10.38
N ARG A 8 -20.99 -11.12 -10.07
CA ARG A 8 -20.21 -11.10 -8.81
C ARG A 8 -18.69 -11.00 -8.99
N LEU A 9 -18.17 -10.64 -10.17
CA LEU A 9 -16.72 -10.66 -10.42
C LEU A 9 -16.13 -9.46 -11.19
N VAL A 10 -16.75 -8.27 -11.13
CA VAL A 10 -16.10 -7.03 -11.60
C VAL A 10 -16.44 -5.86 -10.68
N VAL A 11 -16.18 -6.02 -9.37
CA VAL A 11 -15.90 -4.84 -8.55
C VAL A 11 -14.41 -4.58 -8.71
N TYR A 12 -14.05 -3.93 -9.81
CA TYR A 12 -12.70 -3.43 -9.98
C TYR A 12 -12.52 -2.27 -9.00
N LEU A 13 -12.00 -2.58 -7.82
CA LEU A 13 -11.88 -1.65 -6.69
C LEU A 13 -11.19 -0.36 -7.13
N MET A 14 -11.73 0.79 -6.75
CA MET A 14 -11.23 2.11 -7.19
C MET A 14 -9.74 2.30 -6.90
N LYS A 15 -9.24 1.78 -5.78
CA LYS A 15 -7.82 1.82 -5.42
C LYS A 15 -6.91 1.11 -6.43
N VAL A 16 -7.37 0.02 -7.06
CA VAL A 16 -6.59 -0.70 -8.07
C VAL A 16 -6.44 0.16 -9.31
N LYS A 17 -7.52 0.78 -9.80
CA LYS A 17 -7.44 1.73 -10.94
C LYS A 17 -6.57 2.93 -10.62
N LEU A 18 -6.53 3.36 -9.36
CA LEU A 18 -5.69 4.47 -8.95
C LEU A 18 -4.22 4.06 -8.99
N GLY A 19 -3.88 2.90 -8.42
CA GLY A 19 -2.52 2.35 -8.44
C GLY A 19 -2.02 2.12 -9.86
N GLU A 20 -2.82 1.51 -10.73
CA GLU A 20 -2.43 1.26 -12.13
C GLU A 20 -2.22 2.54 -12.93
N ARG A 21 -3.08 3.55 -12.75
CA ARG A 21 -2.92 4.84 -13.41
C ARG A 21 -1.66 5.55 -12.91
N GLY A 22 -1.44 5.56 -11.61
CA GLY A 22 -0.24 6.15 -11.00
C GLY A 22 1.03 5.45 -11.48
N LEU A 23 1.07 4.12 -11.43
CA LEU A 23 2.21 3.33 -11.90
C LEU A 23 2.49 3.57 -13.38
N LYS A 24 1.46 3.63 -14.22
CA LYS A 24 1.61 3.93 -15.65
C LYS A 24 2.18 5.33 -15.88
N ALA A 25 1.76 6.32 -15.09
CA ALA A 25 2.31 7.67 -15.18
C ALA A 25 3.80 7.67 -14.80
N ILE A 26 4.16 7.04 -13.67
CA ILE A 26 5.55 6.90 -13.22
C ILE A 26 6.40 6.23 -14.30
N VAL A 27 5.96 5.11 -14.87
CA VAL A 27 6.73 4.40 -15.91
C VAL A 27 6.89 5.23 -17.19
N ASN A 28 5.88 6.01 -17.58
CA ASN A 28 5.95 6.85 -18.79
C ASN A 28 6.83 8.09 -18.60
N GLU A 29 6.87 8.62 -17.38
CA GLU A 29 7.66 9.80 -17.00
C GLU A 29 9.03 9.43 -16.43
N ALA A 30 9.26 8.13 -16.17
CA ALA A 30 10.46 7.61 -15.55
C ALA A 30 11.70 8.08 -16.31
N LYS A 31 12.50 8.87 -15.61
CA LYS A 31 13.88 9.15 -16.00
C LYS A 31 14.72 7.91 -15.69
N GLU A 32 15.90 7.77 -16.28
CA GLU A 32 16.81 6.64 -16.02
C GLU A 32 17.34 6.59 -14.56
N ASP A 33 16.92 7.51 -13.68
CA ASP A 33 17.33 7.53 -12.28
C ASP A 33 16.46 6.63 -11.39
N LYS A 34 17.09 5.57 -10.87
CA LYS A 34 16.49 4.56 -10.01
C LYS A 34 15.89 5.16 -8.73
N GLU A 35 16.57 6.12 -8.11
CA GLU A 35 16.15 6.67 -6.81
C GLU A 35 14.90 7.55 -6.95
N THR A 36 14.82 8.36 -8.02
CA THR A 36 13.60 9.11 -8.34
C THR A 36 12.40 8.17 -8.52
N VAL A 37 12.57 7.06 -9.28
CA VAL A 37 11.49 6.08 -9.48
C VAL A 37 11.04 5.45 -8.16
N ILE A 38 11.97 5.14 -7.26
CA ILE A 38 11.67 4.60 -5.93
C ILE A 38 10.82 5.58 -5.11
N GLU A 39 11.21 6.85 -5.05
CA GLU A 39 10.47 7.86 -4.29
C GLU A 39 9.08 8.13 -4.89
N ASP A 40 8.96 8.14 -6.22
CA ASP A 40 7.67 8.26 -6.90
C ASP A 40 6.74 7.08 -6.58
N LEU A 41 7.28 5.85 -6.53
CA LEU A 41 6.52 4.66 -6.14
C LEU A 41 6.07 4.72 -4.67
N LEU A 42 6.94 5.14 -3.76
CA LEU A 42 6.60 5.31 -2.34
C LEU A 42 5.58 6.43 -2.13
N SER A 43 5.68 7.51 -2.91
CA SER A 43 4.68 8.59 -2.95
C SER A 43 3.32 8.08 -3.42
N LEU A 44 3.28 7.27 -4.49
CA LEU A 44 2.05 6.62 -4.94
C LEU A 44 1.44 5.71 -3.85
N LEU A 45 2.26 4.90 -3.18
CA LEU A 45 1.81 4.06 -2.06
C LEU A 45 1.33 4.86 -0.84
N SER A 46 1.66 6.15 -0.76
CA SER A 46 1.22 7.09 0.28
C SER A 46 -0.03 7.87 -0.12
N THR A 47 -0.66 7.55 -1.26
CA THR A 47 -1.83 8.27 -1.74
C THR A 47 -3.07 7.97 -0.90
N ASN A 48 -3.51 8.97 -0.14
CA ASN A 48 -4.76 8.97 0.62
C ASN A 48 -5.88 9.64 -0.18
N THR A 49 -7.00 8.94 -0.37
CA THR A 49 -8.21 9.47 -1.04
C THR A 49 -9.46 9.35 -0.16
N LEU A 50 -9.28 9.22 1.16
CA LEU A 50 -10.39 9.22 2.10
C LEU A 50 -10.95 10.64 2.27
N ASP A 51 -12.12 10.88 1.69
CA ASP A 51 -12.89 12.11 1.92
C ASP A 51 -13.66 12.05 3.24
N ASN A 52 -13.81 13.19 3.92
CA ASN A 52 -14.57 13.35 5.17
C ASN A 52 -14.20 12.32 6.27
N MET A 53 -12.91 12.01 6.36
CA MET A 53 -12.39 11.00 7.27
C MET A 53 -12.58 11.39 8.73
N THR A 54 -13.11 10.46 9.54
CA THR A 54 -13.03 10.49 11.01
C THR A 54 -11.86 9.62 11.48
N ASP A 55 -11.49 9.71 12.75
CA ASP A 55 -10.51 8.78 13.35
C ASP A 55 -11.06 7.36 13.54
N ASP A 56 -12.38 7.18 13.60
CA ASP A 56 -13.07 5.91 13.82
C ASP A 56 -13.02 4.93 12.62
N PHE A 57 -12.58 3.69 12.84
CA PHE A 57 -12.48 2.67 11.78
C PHE A 57 -13.84 2.34 11.16
N GLU A 58 -14.85 2.07 11.99
CA GLU A 58 -16.18 1.66 11.59
C GLU A 58 -16.87 2.72 10.73
N ALA A 59 -16.73 4.00 11.09
CA ALA A 59 -17.24 5.12 10.30
C ALA A 59 -16.59 5.24 8.90
N ASN A 60 -15.35 4.76 8.74
CA ASN A 60 -14.61 4.82 7.48
C ASN A 60 -14.62 3.51 6.68
N PHE A 61 -15.25 2.44 7.18
CA PHE A 61 -15.12 1.08 6.63
C PHE A 61 -15.42 0.96 5.12
N HIS A 62 -16.37 1.74 4.60
CA HIS A 62 -16.70 1.74 3.17
C HIS A 62 -15.82 2.66 2.32
N ASN A 63 -15.01 3.52 2.95
CA ASN A 63 -14.11 4.43 2.25
C ASN A 63 -12.70 3.85 2.14
N ILE A 64 -12.26 3.04 3.11
CA ILE A 64 -10.92 2.41 3.10
C ILE A 64 -10.66 1.51 1.88
N GLU A 65 -11.70 0.99 1.24
CA GLU A 65 -11.55 0.18 0.02
C GLU A 65 -11.20 1.01 -1.23
N LYS A 66 -11.35 2.33 -1.16
CA LYS A 66 -11.17 3.26 -2.29
C LYS A 66 -9.79 3.90 -2.33
N THR A 67 -9.05 3.84 -1.21
CA THR A 67 -7.73 4.45 -1.06
C THR A 67 -6.60 3.43 -1.14
N ILE A 68 -5.39 3.88 -1.50
CA ILE A 68 -4.17 3.06 -1.45
C ILE A 68 -3.60 3.08 -0.04
N PHE A 69 -3.40 4.29 0.50
CA PHE A 69 -2.97 4.50 1.87
C PHE A 69 -4.18 4.67 2.78
N VAL A 70 -4.27 3.84 3.81
CA VAL A 70 -5.23 3.98 4.91
C VAL A 70 -4.45 4.52 6.11
N PRO A 71 -4.71 5.76 6.57
CA PRO A 71 -4.09 6.26 7.79
C PRO A 71 -4.56 5.45 9.00
N PRO A 72 -3.88 5.56 10.15
CA PRO A 72 -4.31 4.90 11.38
C PRO A 72 -5.73 5.30 11.79
N LEU A 73 -6.63 4.34 11.86
CA LEU A 73 -8.01 4.49 12.32
C LEU A 73 -8.19 3.76 13.65
N LEU A 74 -8.79 4.42 14.63
CA LEU A 74 -9.14 3.89 15.93
C LEU A 74 -10.17 2.76 15.80
N VAL A 75 -9.84 1.59 16.32
CA VAL A 75 -10.77 0.47 16.43
C VAL A 75 -11.43 0.51 17.80
N ARG A 76 -12.76 0.62 17.84
CA ARG A 76 -13.49 0.55 19.11
C ARG A 76 -13.37 -0.84 19.72
N ASP A 77 -13.22 -0.87 21.05
CA ASP A 77 -13.06 -2.11 21.82
C ASP A 77 -11.95 -3.02 21.27
N TYR A 78 -10.85 -2.45 20.77
CA TYR A 78 -9.78 -3.16 20.06
C TYR A 78 -9.27 -4.40 20.81
N THR A 79 -9.32 -4.41 22.13
CA THR A 79 -8.87 -5.53 22.94
C THR A 79 -9.72 -6.79 22.81
N ARG A 80 -10.95 -6.78 22.23
CA ARG A 80 -11.93 -7.89 22.01
C ARG A 80 -11.58 -9.30 22.58
N GLY A 81 -11.17 -9.40 23.85
CA GLY A 81 -10.59 -10.63 24.44
C GLY A 81 -9.24 -11.10 23.89
N ASN A 82 -8.60 -10.38 22.96
CA ASN A 82 -7.27 -10.63 22.43
C ASN A 82 -6.30 -9.48 22.81
N PRO A 83 -5.37 -9.69 23.77
CA PRO A 83 -4.40 -8.68 24.17
C PRO A 83 -3.36 -8.36 23.09
N LEU A 84 -3.29 -9.14 22.00
CA LEU A 84 -2.41 -8.90 20.86
C LEU A 84 -3.06 -8.03 19.77
N ALA A 85 -4.33 -7.65 19.93
CA ALA A 85 -4.99 -6.74 19.01
C ALA A 85 -4.49 -5.31 19.26
N GLY A 86 -4.03 -4.65 18.18
CA GLY A 86 -3.60 -3.24 18.23
C GLY A 86 -4.78 -2.28 18.23
N LYS A 87 -4.56 -1.08 18.75
CA LYS A 87 -5.54 0.00 18.86
C LYS A 87 -5.97 0.56 17.50
N TYR A 88 -5.10 0.47 16.49
CA TYR A 88 -5.31 1.06 15.18
C TYR A 88 -5.41 0.03 14.06
N TYR A 89 -6.22 0.36 13.04
CA TYR A 89 -6.23 -0.28 11.73
C TYR A 89 -5.70 0.72 10.69
N GLY A 90 -4.77 0.29 9.84
CA GLY A 90 -4.23 1.14 8.78
C GLY A 90 -3.11 0.48 7.99
N THR A 91 -2.54 1.22 7.06
CA THR A 91 -1.37 0.79 6.28
C THR A 91 -0.14 0.79 7.17
N ARG A 92 0.36 -0.40 7.51
CA ARG A 92 1.55 -0.58 8.36
C ARG A 92 2.86 -0.45 7.58
N THR A 93 2.91 -1.00 6.37
CA THR A 93 4.13 -1.19 5.61
C THR A 93 3.89 -0.88 4.13
N GLN A 94 4.85 -0.22 3.50
CA GLN A 94 4.91 -0.01 2.06
C GLN A 94 6.09 -0.77 1.49
N THR A 95 5.88 -1.53 0.41
CA THR A 95 6.92 -2.35 -0.20
C THR A 95 7.08 -1.99 -1.67
N VAL A 96 8.33 -1.73 -2.08
CA VAL A 96 8.71 -1.54 -3.48
C VAL A 96 9.69 -2.64 -3.85
N ILE A 97 9.42 -3.30 -4.98
CA ILE A 97 10.29 -4.31 -5.56
C ILE A 97 10.60 -3.85 -6.97
N LEU A 98 11.85 -3.49 -7.23
CA LEU A 98 12.31 -3.01 -8.51
C LEU A 98 13.34 -3.98 -9.07
N LEU A 99 13.13 -4.44 -10.30
CA LEU A 99 14.09 -5.24 -11.04
C LEU A 99 14.56 -4.44 -12.24
N ASP A 100 15.86 -4.18 -12.33
CA ASP A 100 16.45 -3.47 -13.45
C ASP A 100 16.76 -4.40 -14.63
N LYS A 101 17.12 -3.81 -15.78
CA LYS A 101 17.48 -4.53 -17.00
C LYS A 101 18.78 -5.35 -16.89
N ASN A 102 19.60 -5.11 -15.87
CA ASN A 102 20.86 -5.79 -15.61
C ASN A 102 20.69 -6.98 -14.65
N GLY A 103 19.47 -7.21 -14.15
CA GLY A 103 19.16 -8.25 -13.17
C GLY A 103 19.45 -7.86 -11.72
N GLU A 104 19.59 -6.56 -11.42
CA GLU A 104 19.66 -6.04 -10.06
C GLU A 104 18.24 -5.84 -9.50
N LEU A 105 17.95 -6.55 -8.42
CA LEU A 105 16.71 -6.46 -7.65
C LEU A 105 16.94 -5.55 -6.45
N THR A 106 16.24 -4.42 -6.40
CA THR A 106 16.15 -3.54 -5.22
C THR A 106 14.82 -3.81 -4.53
N TYR A 107 14.88 -4.35 -3.30
CA TYR A 107 13.74 -4.50 -2.39
C TYR A 107 13.78 -3.40 -1.33
N ILE A 108 12.69 -2.67 -1.19
CA ILE A 108 12.53 -1.61 -0.18
C ILE A 108 11.27 -1.87 0.62
N GLU A 109 11.40 -1.80 1.93
CA GLU A 109 10.31 -1.89 2.88
C GLU A 109 10.33 -0.67 3.80
N ARG A 110 9.29 0.15 3.72
CA ARG A 110 9.07 1.31 4.60
C ARG A 110 7.97 0.96 5.60
N ASN A 111 8.37 0.68 6.83
CA ASN A 111 7.47 0.46 7.95
C ASN A 111 7.03 1.82 8.50
N LEU A 112 5.75 2.16 8.29
CA LEU A 112 5.14 3.41 8.75
C LEU A 112 4.79 3.35 10.24
N HIS A 113 4.44 2.16 10.74
CA HIS A 113 4.10 1.92 12.13
C HIS A 113 4.68 0.58 12.60
N THR A 114 5.38 0.56 13.73
CA THR A 114 5.85 -0.69 14.34
C THR A 114 5.10 -1.05 15.62
N SER A 115 4.45 -0.06 16.24
CA SER A 115 3.55 -0.21 17.37
C SER A 115 2.30 0.67 17.23
N ASP A 116 1.50 0.76 18.32
CA ASP A 116 0.37 1.71 18.42
C ASP A 116 0.83 3.15 18.76
N ASP A 117 2.14 3.41 18.85
CA ASP A 117 2.69 4.76 18.98
C ASP A 117 2.72 5.45 17.60
N LEU A 118 1.83 6.43 17.43
CA LEU A 118 1.73 7.20 16.18
C LEU A 118 2.80 8.28 16.03
N THR A 119 3.70 8.44 17.02
CA THR A 119 4.82 9.38 16.97
C THR A 119 6.12 8.73 16.47
N GLU A 120 6.11 7.42 16.23
CA GLU A 120 7.23 6.71 15.61
C GLU A 120 7.52 7.26 14.21
N GLU A 121 8.78 7.55 13.95
CA GLU A 121 9.23 7.91 12.60
C GLU A 121 9.27 6.65 11.71
N PRO A 122 8.85 6.75 10.43
CA PRO A 122 8.92 5.63 9.51
C PRO A 122 10.33 5.07 9.35
N MET A 123 10.47 3.75 9.44
CA MET A 123 11.75 3.07 9.25
C MET A 123 11.80 2.43 7.86
N THR A 124 12.82 2.78 7.07
CA THR A 124 13.03 2.20 5.73
C THR A 124 14.19 1.22 5.74
N GLN A 125 13.94 0.00 5.28
CA GLN A 125 14.94 -1.02 5.01
C GLN A 125 15.10 -1.19 3.50
N ARG A 126 16.35 -1.37 3.04
CA ARG A 126 16.68 -1.57 1.63
C ARG A 126 17.64 -2.74 1.49
N PHE A 127 17.36 -3.59 0.52
CA PHE A 127 18.18 -4.73 0.16
C PHE A 127 18.36 -4.75 -1.35
N ASP A 128 19.61 -4.71 -1.80
CA ASP A 128 19.97 -4.83 -3.21
C ASP A 128 20.58 -6.22 -3.44
N MET A 129 20.05 -6.96 -4.42
CA MET A 129 20.41 -8.33 -4.72
C MET A 129 20.61 -8.50 -6.22
N LYS A 130 21.61 -9.27 -6.63
CA LYS A 130 21.77 -9.66 -8.03
C LYS A 130 21.08 -11.00 -8.25
N ILE A 131 20.10 -11.05 -9.16
CA ILE A 131 19.48 -12.32 -9.53
C ILE A 131 20.50 -13.11 -10.35
N PRO A 132 20.96 -14.28 -9.89
CA PRO A 132 21.85 -15.12 -10.67
C PRO A 132 21.09 -15.64 -11.90
N TYR A 133 21.66 -15.42 -13.08
CA TYR A 133 21.19 -16.06 -14.31
C TYR A 133 22.00 -17.34 -14.50
N GLU A 134 21.36 -18.51 -14.38
CA GLU A 134 21.95 -19.75 -14.89
C GLU A 134 21.92 -19.68 -16.42
N GLN A 135 23.09 -19.76 -17.05
CA GLN A 135 23.23 -19.79 -18.52
C GLN A 135 22.91 -21.16 -19.08
#